data_AF-A0A1J5S685-F1
#
_entry.id   AF-A0A1J5S685-F1
#
_cell.length_a   1.000
_cell.length_b   1.000
_cell.length_c   1.000
_cell.angle_alpha   90.00
_cell.angle_beta   90.00
_cell.angle_gamma   90.00
#
_symmetry.space_group_name_H-M   'P 1'
#
loop_
_entity.id
_entity.type
_entity.pdbx_description
1 polymer ?
#
loop_
_entity_poly.entity_id
_entity_poly.type
_entity_poly.pdbx_seq_one_letter_code
_entity_poly.pdbx_strand_id
1 'polypeptide(L)'
;MRALAALILIGLLSGCMTATQRAARMEDEVGQMIQIYGPACEKLGFKSDTDPWRDCILRLDTRDKLERFVREPSAGDCLGGRRFFQCIR
;
A
#
# COMPACT_ATOMS: atom_id res chain seq x y z
N MET A 1 13.46 -14.14 40.81
CA MET A 1 12.22 -13.34 40.73
C MET A 1 12.42 -11.95 40.09
N ARG A 2 13.50 -11.21 40.39
CA ARG A 2 13.72 -9.86 39.79
C ARG A 2 14.06 -9.86 38.29
N ALA A 3 14.77 -10.87 37.81
CA ALA A 3 15.10 -11.00 36.38
C ALA A 3 13.86 -11.29 35.50
N LEU A 4 12.88 -12.03 36.01
CA LEU A 4 11.62 -12.30 35.30
C LEU A 4 10.77 -11.04 35.18
N ALA A 5 10.71 -10.21 36.24
CA ALA A 5 10.02 -8.93 36.18
C ALA A 5 10.65 -7.96 35.17
N ALA A 6 11.98 -7.96 35.04
CA ALA A 6 12.70 -7.14 34.06
C ALA A 6 12.42 -7.57 32.62
N LEU A 7 12.36 -8.88 32.34
CA LEU A 7 12.04 -9.40 31.01
C LEU A 7 10.61 -9.10 30.58
N ILE A 8 9.66 -9.15 31.52
CA ILE A 8 8.26 -8.77 31.26
C ILE A 8 8.17 -7.28 30.95
N LEU A 9 8.88 -6.41 31.69
CA LEU A 9 8.88 -4.97 31.42
C LEU A 9 9.38 -4.62 30.01
N ILE A 10 10.45 -5.29 29.55
CA ILE A 10 11.02 -5.10 28.21
C ILE A 10 10.06 -5.63 27.13
N GLY A 11 9.35 -6.72 27.40
CA GLY A 11 8.32 -7.27 26.50
C GLY A 11 7.10 -6.35 26.33
N LEU A 12 6.71 -5.57 27.35
CA LEU A 12 5.63 -4.59 27.23
C LEU A 12 6.04 -3.34 26.43
N LEU A 13 7.34 -3.02 26.38
CA LEU A 13 7.88 -1.87 25.63
C LEU A 13 7.93 -2.11 24.11
N SER A 14 7.93 -3.36 23.63
CA SER A 14 7.93 -3.67 22.19
C SER A 14 6.54 -3.56 21.54
N GLY A 15 5.47 -3.34 22.31
CA GLY A 15 4.09 -3.28 21.83
C GLY A 15 3.55 -1.88 21.45
N CYS A 16 4.25 -0.79 21.80
CA CYS A 16 3.72 0.59 21.63
C CYS A 16 4.20 1.32 20.36
N MET A 17 5.06 0.72 19.54
CA MET A 17 5.75 1.43 18.45
C MET A 17 4.99 1.46 17.10
N THR A 18 3.75 0.97 17.05
CA THR A 18 3.07 0.66 15.79
C THR A 18 2.26 1.82 15.18
N ALA A 19 1.98 2.90 15.92
CA ALA A 19 1.22 4.03 15.38
C ALA A 19 2.11 5.01 14.58
N THR A 20 3.26 5.38 15.13
CA THR A 20 4.21 6.32 14.50
C THR A 20 4.81 5.74 13.22
N GLN A 21 5.14 4.44 13.22
CA GLN A 21 5.68 3.76 12.05
C GLN A 21 4.65 3.61 10.91
N ARG A 22 3.35 3.53 11.24
CA ARG A 22 2.28 3.52 10.22
C ARG A 22 2.13 4.90 9.58
N ALA A 23 2.12 5.97 10.36
CA ALA A 23 2.02 7.33 9.82
C ALA A 23 3.17 7.63 8.85
N ALA A 24 4.42 7.34 9.23
CA ALA A 24 5.58 7.54 8.37
C ALA A 24 5.51 6.73 7.06
N ARG A 25 4.95 5.51 7.10
CA ARG A 25 4.73 4.71 5.87
C ARG A 25 3.68 5.33 4.96
N MET A 26 2.58 5.83 5.52
CA MET A 26 1.51 6.45 4.73
C MET A 26 1.98 7.74 4.06
N GLU A 27 2.82 8.53 4.74
CA GLU A 27 3.42 9.74 4.17
C GLU A 27 4.30 9.41 2.95
N ASP A 28 5.12 8.35 3.04
CA ASP A 28 5.94 7.89 1.93
C ASP A 28 5.09 7.39 0.76
N GLU A 29 4.05 6.59 1.04
CA GLU A 29 3.11 6.10 0.01
C GLU A 29 2.43 7.26 -0.73
N VAL A 30 1.98 8.29 -0.01
CA VAL A 30 1.40 9.50 -0.61
C VAL A 30 2.43 10.25 -1.45
N GLY A 31 3.66 10.38 -0.96
CA GLY A 31 4.76 10.99 -1.71
C GLY A 31 5.01 10.30 -3.04
N GLN A 32 5.01 8.96 -3.05
CA GLN A 32 5.15 8.17 -4.27
C GLN A 32 3.97 8.38 -5.24
N MET A 33 2.73 8.38 -4.74
CA MET A 33 1.54 8.63 -5.57
C MET A 33 1.59 10.01 -6.23
N ILE A 34 2.02 11.04 -5.50
CA ILE A 34 2.18 12.41 -6.03
C ILE A 34 3.22 12.42 -7.16
N GLN A 35 4.37 11.76 -6.96
CA GLN A 35 5.42 11.71 -7.99
C GLN A 35 4.98 10.98 -9.26
N ILE A 36 4.21 9.89 -9.12
CA ILE A 36 3.77 9.05 -10.25
C ILE A 36 2.59 9.69 -10.99
N TYR A 37 1.54 10.12 -10.27
CA TYR A 37 0.27 10.53 -10.86
C TYR A 37 0.07 12.05 -10.91
N GLY A 38 0.78 12.82 -10.08
CA GLY A 38 0.68 14.28 -10.02
C GLY A 38 0.87 14.97 -11.38
N PRO A 39 1.93 14.65 -12.15
CA PRO A 39 2.14 15.25 -13.47
C PRO A 39 1.02 14.94 -14.48
N ALA A 40 0.36 13.78 -14.35
CA ALA A 40 -0.78 13.44 -15.21
C ALA A 40 -2.00 14.30 -14.84
N CYS A 41 -2.26 14.49 -13.54
CA CYS A 41 -3.34 15.36 -13.07
C CYS A 41 -3.12 16.83 -13.43
N GLU A 42 -1.89 17.33 -13.39
CA GLU A 42 -1.56 18.68 -13.85
C GLU A 42 -1.81 18.85 -15.35
N LYS A 43 -1.44 17.86 -16.18
CA LYS A 43 -1.75 17.86 -17.62
C LYS A 43 -3.24 17.81 -17.91
N LEU A 44 -4.05 17.25 -17.01
CA LEU A 44 -5.52 17.27 -17.08
C LEU A 44 -6.12 18.61 -16.62
N GLY A 45 -5.30 19.57 -16.20
CA GLY A 45 -5.73 20.92 -15.83
C GLY A 45 -6.08 21.09 -14.34
N PHE A 46 -5.82 20.07 -13.50
CA PHE A 46 -5.98 20.23 -12.05
C PHE A 46 -4.83 21.04 -11.47
N LYS A 47 -5.15 22.04 -10.65
CA LYS A 47 -4.15 22.84 -9.95
C LYS A 47 -3.51 22.03 -8.82
N SER A 48 -2.19 21.96 -8.78
CA SER A 48 -1.44 21.24 -7.73
C SER A 48 -1.83 21.71 -6.32
N ASP A 49 -1.73 20.79 -5.36
CA ASP A 49 -2.08 20.98 -3.94
C ASP A 49 -3.56 21.33 -3.65
N THR A 50 -4.45 21.24 -4.63
CA THR A 50 -5.90 21.39 -4.43
C THR A 50 -6.59 20.04 -4.21
N ASP A 51 -7.73 20.04 -3.53
CA ASP A 51 -8.52 18.81 -3.30
C ASP A 51 -8.90 18.10 -4.61
N PRO A 52 -9.32 18.79 -5.69
CA PRO A 52 -9.56 18.15 -6.98
C PRO A 52 -8.31 17.45 -7.56
N TRP A 53 -7.12 18.00 -7.34
CA TRP A 53 -5.87 17.38 -7.79
C TRP A 53 -5.53 16.13 -6.97
N ARG A 54 -5.73 16.17 -5.65
CA ARG A 54 -5.55 15.00 -4.77
C ARG A 54 -6.53 13.88 -5.10
N ASP A 55 -7.79 14.22 -5.39
CA ASP A 55 -8.81 13.26 -5.82
C ASP A 55 -8.44 12.61 -7.17
N CYS A 56 -7.92 13.40 -8.12
CA CYS A 56 -7.41 12.87 -9.39
C CYS A 56 -6.30 11.83 -9.15
N ILE A 57 -5.33 12.12 -8.28
CA ILE A 57 -4.23 11.20 -7.94
C ILE A 57 -4.79 9.88 -7.37
N LEU A 58 -5.68 9.96 -6.38
CA LEU A 58 -6.27 8.78 -5.73
C LEU A 58 -7.07 7.93 -6.73
N ARG A 59 -7.77 8.56 -7.67
CA ARG A 59 -8.53 7.88 -8.72
C ARG A 59 -7.63 7.14 -9.71
N LEU A 60 -6.52 7.75 -10.11
CA LEU A 60 -5.54 7.13 -10.99
C LEU A 60 -4.83 5.95 -10.32
N ASP A 61 -4.42 6.08 -9.06
CA ASP A 61 -3.85 5.00 -8.26
C ASP A 61 -4.84 3.83 -8.10
N THR A 62 -6.10 4.14 -7.79
CA THR A 62 -7.16 3.12 -7.67
C THR A 62 -7.36 2.38 -8.98
N ARG A 63 -7.38 3.08 -10.11
CA ARG A 63 -7.51 2.46 -11.44
C ARG A 63 -6.33 1.54 -11.73
N ASP A 64 -5.09 1.99 -11.50
CA ASP A 64 -3.89 1.17 -11.72
C ASP A 64 -3.88 -0.08 -10.84
N LYS A 65 -4.27 0.05 -9.56
CA LYS A 65 -4.42 -1.11 -8.66
C LYS A 65 -5.45 -2.09 -9.20
N LEU A 66 -6.61 -1.62 -9.64
CA LEU A 66 -7.65 -2.46 -10.23
C LEU A 66 -7.16 -3.16 -11.51
N GLU A 67 -6.47 -2.44 -12.40
CA GLU A 67 -5.88 -3.01 -13.61
C GLU A 67 -4.86 -4.10 -13.27
N ARG A 68 -4.03 -3.91 -12.24
CA ARG A 68 -3.12 -4.94 -11.73
C ARG A 68 -3.86 -6.13 -11.15
N PHE A 69 -4.89 -5.91 -10.32
CA PHE A 69 -5.72 -6.97 -9.76
C PHE A 69 -6.38 -7.83 -10.85
N VAL A 70 -6.86 -7.20 -11.93
CA VAL A 70 -7.45 -7.92 -13.07
C VAL A 70 -6.40 -8.68 -13.87
N ARG A 71 -5.17 -8.15 -13.96
CA ARG A 71 -4.09 -8.75 -14.74
C ARG A 71 -3.35 -9.89 -14.01
N GLU A 72 -3.33 -9.87 -12.69
CA GLU A 72 -2.69 -10.89 -11.85
C GLU A 72 -3.58 -12.16 -11.81
N PRO A 73 -3.09 -13.35 -12.19
CA PRO A 73 -3.84 -14.59 -12.04
C PRO A 73 -4.13 -14.85 -10.56
N SER A 74 -5.40 -14.96 -10.19
CA SER A 74 -5.78 -15.31 -8.82
C SER A 74 -5.72 -16.83 -8.62
N ALA A 75 -5.66 -17.28 -7.37
CA ALA A 75 -5.64 -18.72 -7.06
C ALA A 75 -6.87 -19.50 -7.59
N GLY A 76 -7.95 -18.79 -7.93
CA GLY A 76 -9.13 -19.35 -8.60
C GLY A 76 -9.00 -19.51 -10.12
N ASP A 77 -8.08 -18.77 -10.76
CA ASP A 77 -7.88 -18.76 -12.22
C ASP A 77 -6.85 -19.81 -12.69
N CYS A 78 -6.20 -20.50 -11.74
CA CYS A 78 -5.18 -21.49 -12.03
C CYS A 78 -5.62 -22.87 -11.55
N LEU A 79 -5.85 -23.77 -12.50
CA LEU A 79 -6.09 -25.19 -12.21
C LEU A 79 -4.73 -25.91 -12.15
N GLY A 80 -4.35 -26.49 -11.01
CA GLY A 80 -3.17 -27.37 -10.91
C GLY A 80 -2.40 -27.33 -9.57
N GLY A 81 -1.70 -28.42 -9.25
CA GLY A 81 -0.86 -28.55 -8.05
C GLY A 81 0.63 -28.25 -8.30
N ARG A 82 1.32 -27.83 -7.22
CA ARG A 82 2.74 -27.45 -7.01
C ARG A 82 3.82 -27.80 -8.07
N ARG A 83 3.65 -27.57 -9.38
CA ARG A 83 4.72 -27.50 -10.40
C ARG A 83 4.24 -27.14 -11.82
N PHE A 84 2.94 -27.16 -12.11
CA PHE A 84 2.38 -26.66 -13.38
C PHE A 84 1.12 -25.85 -13.08
N PHE A 85 1.24 -24.52 -13.06
CA PHE A 85 0.06 -23.65 -13.09
C PHE A 85 -0.18 -23.27 -14.54
N GLN A 86 -1.16 -23.93 -15.16
CA GLN A 86 -1.70 -23.49 -16.45
C GLN A 86 -2.89 -22.59 -16.12
N CYS A 87 -2.61 -21.32 -15.88
CA CYS A 87 -3.65 -20.33 -15.63
C CYS A 87 -4.33 -20.05 -16.97
N ILE A 88 -5.56 -20.55 -17.11
CA ILE A 88 -6.42 -20.32 -18.26
C ILE A 88 -7.16 -19.01 -17.99
N ARG A 89 -6.81 -17.96 -18.73
CA ARG A 89 -7.60 -16.73 -18.79
C ARG A 89 -8.70 -16.87 -19.83
#